data_AF-A0A918Q4F7-F1
#
_entry.id   AF-A0A918Q4F7-F1
#
_cell.length_a   1.000
_cell.length_b   1.000
_cell.length_c   1.000
_cell.angle_alpha   90.00
_cell.angle_beta   90.00
_cell.angle_gamma   90.00
#
_symmetry.space_group_name_H-M   'P 1'
#
loop_
_entity.id
_entity.type
_entity.pdbx_description
1 polymer ?
#
loop_
_entity_poly.entity_id
_entity_poly.type
_entity_poly.pdbx_seq_one_letter_code
_entity_poly.pdbx_strand_id
1 'polypeptide(L)'
;MVLTPRAYAALVIDDAAGLLAPSGPRRRVAPEDRFDASLAPVLEGVDWLAGALSTDSVNDPLFYAHDLSLEITSYLYAAGAAHDSWREWSSLTSWGSALRGDVFEAAAYAVLGGDWEHLRAFPPPSGPQPPSRTVVWQLALGSGAPLDTEANPDELEKTWLSLLASIPLREHERTEAALKTLVDFWTLEDEQWDLFEPHGYPCFDPHVCAVVALAYRHGYRPRALTDDARRFLDPGLALRLPEA
;
A
#
# COMPACT_ATOMS: atom_id res chain seq x y z
N MET A 1 -13.30 -10.02 -14.53
CA MET A 1 -14.35 -8.98 -14.50
C MET A 1 -13.69 -7.66 -14.87
N VAL A 2 -14.29 -6.84 -15.74
CA VAL A 2 -13.77 -5.49 -16.02
C VAL A 2 -14.51 -4.53 -15.09
N LEU A 3 -13.82 -3.97 -14.11
CA LEU A 3 -14.41 -3.00 -13.18
C LEU A 3 -14.44 -1.62 -13.85
N THR A 4 -15.62 -1.00 -13.93
CA THR A 4 -15.76 0.38 -14.43
C THR A 4 -15.64 1.36 -13.25
N PRO A 5 -15.34 2.66 -13.47
CA PRO A 5 -15.30 3.65 -12.40
C PRO A 5 -16.58 3.69 -11.54
N ARG A 6 -17.75 3.59 -12.18
CA ARG A 6 -19.04 3.55 -11.48
C ARG A 6 -19.23 2.27 -10.68
N ALA A 7 -18.85 1.11 -11.23
CA ALA A 7 -18.94 -0.16 -10.52
C ALA A 7 -17.97 -0.22 -9.32
N TYR A 8 -16.78 0.35 -9.48
CA TYR A 8 -15.80 0.50 -8.40
C TYR A 8 -16.34 1.35 -7.24
N ALA A 9 -16.85 2.56 -7.54
CA ALA A 9 -17.40 3.43 -6.51
C ALA A 9 -18.62 2.81 -5.81
N ALA A 10 -19.48 2.08 -6.54
CA ALA A 10 -20.58 1.33 -5.94
C ALA A 10 -20.08 0.24 -4.99
N LEU A 11 -19.05 -0.52 -5.39
CA LEU A 11 -18.43 -1.54 -4.53
C LEU A 11 -17.87 -0.94 -3.24
N VAL A 12 -17.17 0.21 -3.33
CA VAL A 12 -16.65 0.92 -2.15
C VAL A 12 -17.76 1.32 -1.19
N ILE A 13 -18.91 1.81 -1.68
CA ILE A 13 -20.06 2.15 -0.85
C ILE A 13 -20.61 0.91 -0.14
N ASP A 14 -20.88 -0.16 -0.92
CA ASP A 14 -21.49 -1.38 -0.41
C ASP A 14 -20.61 -2.03 0.67
N ASP A 15 -19.29 -2.11 0.43
CA ASP A 15 -18.34 -2.71 1.37
C ASP A 15 -18.12 -1.83 2.61
N ALA A 16 -18.14 -0.50 2.46
CA ALA A 16 -17.96 0.42 3.59
C ALA A 16 -19.19 0.48 4.52
N ALA A 17 -20.39 0.18 4.03
CA ALA A 17 -21.61 0.17 4.84
C ALA A 17 -21.56 -0.83 6.01
N GLY A 18 -20.71 -1.85 5.93
CA GLY A 18 -20.48 -2.85 6.98
C GLY A 18 -19.26 -2.59 7.87
N LEU A 19 -18.57 -1.45 7.70
CA LEU A 19 -17.31 -1.19 8.39
C LEU A 19 -17.52 -1.03 9.90
N LEU A 20 -16.77 -1.80 10.69
CA LEU A 20 -16.77 -1.74 12.15
C LEU A 20 -15.37 -1.42 12.67
N ALA A 21 -15.31 -0.69 13.78
CA ALA A 21 -14.06 -0.45 14.48
C ALA A 21 -13.43 -1.78 14.94
N PRO A 22 -12.15 -2.04 14.61
CA PRO A 22 -11.46 -3.24 15.09
C PRO A 22 -11.35 -3.26 16.63
N SER A 23 -11.54 -4.44 17.22
CA SER A 23 -11.46 -4.66 18.68
C SER A 23 -10.09 -5.18 19.16
N GLY A 24 -9.08 -5.21 18.28
CA GLY A 24 -7.75 -5.75 18.53
C GLY A 24 -6.73 -4.74 19.02
N PRO A 25 -5.49 -5.20 19.34
CA PRO A 25 -4.39 -4.29 19.65
C PRO A 25 -4.06 -3.42 18.42
N ARG A 26 -3.96 -2.11 18.65
CA ARG A 26 -3.62 -1.12 17.62
C ARG A 26 -2.19 -1.35 17.13
N ARG A 27 -1.95 -1.12 15.83
CA ARG A 27 -0.60 -1.18 15.23
C ARG A 27 0.13 0.17 15.30
N ARG A 28 -0.64 1.25 15.24
CA ARG A 28 -0.15 2.64 15.33
C ARG A 28 -0.59 3.28 16.64
N VAL A 29 0.23 4.22 17.11
CA VAL A 29 -0.03 4.99 18.31
C VAL A 29 -1.01 6.11 17.98
N ALA A 30 -2.08 6.22 18.76
CA ALA A 30 -2.95 7.39 18.74
C ALA A 30 -3.56 7.60 20.12
N PRO A 31 -3.91 8.84 20.50
CA PRO A 31 -4.84 9.09 21.59
C PRO A 31 -6.11 8.23 21.44
N GLU A 32 -6.71 7.83 22.56
CA GLU A 32 -7.79 6.83 22.59
C GLU A 32 -8.98 7.19 21.68
N ASP A 33 -9.30 8.48 21.55
CA ASP A 33 -10.42 9.06 20.80
C ASP A 33 -10.18 9.20 19.28
N ARG A 34 -8.93 9.21 18.81
CA ARG A 34 -8.65 9.49 17.38
C ARG A 34 -9.17 8.43 16.42
N PHE A 35 -9.19 7.16 16.82
CA PHE A 35 -9.72 6.09 15.96
C PHE A 35 -11.24 6.17 15.82
N ASP A 36 -11.95 6.48 16.91
CA ASP A 36 -13.40 6.68 16.86
C ASP A 36 -13.74 7.95 16.05
N ALA A 37 -12.91 9.00 16.18
CA ALA A 37 -13.03 10.22 15.40
C ALA A 37 -12.75 10.05 13.90
N SER A 38 -11.99 9.03 13.48
CA SER A 38 -11.73 8.74 12.06
C SER A 38 -12.84 7.93 11.38
N LEU A 39 -13.58 7.11 12.12
CA LEU A 39 -14.63 6.27 11.51
C LEU A 39 -15.84 7.09 11.06
N ALA A 40 -16.27 8.09 11.83
CA ALA A 40 -17.44 8.88 11.48
C ALA A 40 -17.28 9.66 10.16
N PRO A 41 -16.17 10.39 9.91
CA PRO A 41 -15.92 11.05 8.62
C PRO A 41 -15.87 10.08 7.42
N VAL A 42 -15.33 8.88 7.62
CA VAL A 42 -15.33 7.83 6.58
C VAL A 42 -16.77 7.46 6.20
N LEU A 43 -17.63 7.22 7.19
CA LEU A 43 -19.04 6.89 6.97
C LEU A 43 -19.81 8.06 6.34
N GLU A 44 -19.57 9.30 6.78
CA GLU A 44 -20.12 10.50 6.13
C GLU A 44 -19.69 10.62 4.66
N GLY A 45 -18.43 10.27 4.37
CA GLY A 45 -17.92 10.23 3.00
C GLY A 45 -18.62 9.18 2.14
N VAL A 46 -18.94 8.01 2.69
CA VAL A 46 -19.70 6.97 1.98
C VAL A 46 -21.09 7.48 1.58
N ASP A 47 -21.79 8.17 2.49
CA ASP A 47 -23.09 8.78 2.20
C ASP A 47 -22.99 9.84 1.10
N TRP A 48 -21.95 10.68 1.16
CA TRP A 48 -21.69 11.67 0.12
C TRP A 48 -21.43 11.00 -1.25
N LEU A 49 -20.59 9.96 -1.28
CA LEU A 49 -20.24 9.23 -2.48
C LEU A 49 -21.48 8.57 -3.12
N ALA A 50 -22.35 7.99 -2.30
CA ALA A 50 -23.63 7.43 -2.75
C ALA A 50 -24.53 8.48 -3.41
N GLY A 51 -24.58 9.69 -2.83
CA GLY A 51 -25.26 10.84 -3.45
C GLY A 51 -24.62 11.26 -4.77
N ALA A 52 -23.29 11.38 -4.82
CA ALA A 52 -22.55 11.81 -6.01
C ALA A 52 -22.70 10.85 -7.21
N LEU A 53 -22.77 9.53 -6.96
CA LEU A 53 -22.99 8.52 -8.00
C LEU A 53 -24.34 8.60 -8.72
N SER A 54 -25.31 9.28 -8.13
CA SER A 54 -26.61 9.53 -8.77
C SER A 54 -26.55 10.64 -9.84
N THR A 55 -25.43 11.35 -9.95
CA THR A 55 -25.20 12.43 -10.93
C THR A 55 -24.52 11.92 -12.21
N ASP A 56 -24.46 12.75 -13.25
CA ASP A 56 -23.85 12.40 -14.55
C ASP A 56 -22.30 12.53 -14.58
N SER A 57 -21.66 13.02 -13.51
CA SER A 57 -20.19 13.10 -13.39
C SER A 57 -19.59 11.80 -12.87
N VAL A 58 -18.66 11.20 -13.61
CA VAL A 58 -17.98 9.95 -13.19
C VAL A 58 -16.63 10.18 -12.53
N ASN A 59 -16.00 11.34 -12.78
CA ASN A 59 -14.65 11.60 -12.28
C ASN A 59 -14.68 11.86 -10.76
N ASP A 60 -15.51 12.76 -10.26
CA ASP A 60 -15.51 13.10 -8.82
C ASP A 60 -15.81 11.88 -7.93
N PRO A 61 -16.79 11.01 -8.25
CA PRO A 61 -17.00 9.77 -7.51
C PRO A 61 -15.80 8.80 -7.56
N LEU A 62 -15.07 8.72 -8.69
CA LEU A 62 -13.89 7.86 -8.80
C LEU A 62 -12.77 8.34 -7.87
N PHE A 63 -12.45 9.64 -7.91
CA PHE A 63 -11.39 10.20 -7.04
C PHE A 63 -11.75 10.01 -5.57
N TYR A 64 -12.99 10.29 -5.20
CA TYR A 64 -13.44 10.18 -3.83
C TYR A 64 -13.52 8.72 -3.34
N ALA A 65 -13.97 7.78 -4.17
CA ALA A 65 -13.97 6.36 -3.83
C ALA A 65 -12.56 5.81 -3.62
N HIS A 66 -11.58 6.29 -4.39
CA HIS A 66 -10.17 5.95 -4.21
C HIS A 66 -9.62 6.50 -2.88
N ASP A 67 -9.87 7.76 -2.58
CA ASP A 67 -9.45 8.39 -1.33
C ASP A 67 -10.07 7.67 -0.11
N LEU A 68 -11.36 7.34 -0.17
CA LEU A 68 -12.03 6.52 0.86
C LEU A 68 -11.40 5.14 1.00
N SER A 69 -11.10 4.45 -0.09
CA SER A 69 -10.47 3.12 -0.03
C SER A 69 -9.09 3.19 0.65
N LEU A 70 -8.33 4.23 0.33
CA LEU A 70 -7.01 4.50 0.91
C LEU A 70 -7.09 4.84 2.41
N GLU A 71 -8.06 5.67 2.79
CA GLU A 71 -8.32 6.04 4.18
C GLU A 71 -8.77 4.83 5.00
N ILE A 72 -9.71 4.03 4.49
CA ILE A 72 -10.19 2.80 5.15
C ILE A 72 -9.05 1.79 5.30
N THR A 73 -8.23 1.59 4.26
CA THR A 73 -7.04 0.73 4.32
C THR A 73 -6.13 1.15 5.48
N SER A 74 -5.85 2.44 5.58
CA SER A 74 -4.98 3.01 6.61
C SER A 74 -5.58 2.88 8.01
N TYR A 75 -6.85 3.26 8.15
CA TYR A 75 -7.60 3.14 9.40
C TYR A 75 -7.61 1.70 9.92
N LEU A 76 -8.02 0.74 9.08
CA LEU A 76 -8.12 -0.66 9.48
C LEU A 76 -6.75 -1.23 9.87
N TYR A 77 -5.70 -0.93 9.09
CA TYR A 77 -4.36 -1.35 9.45
C TYR A 77 -3.93 -0.78 10.81
N ALA A 78 -4.03 0.54 10.97
CA ALA A 78 -3.61 1.26 12.18
C ALA A 78 -4.39 0.82 13.42
N ALA A 79 -5.70 0.61 13.28
CA ALA A 79 -6.60 0.19 14.35
C ALA A 79 -6.44 -1.28 14.76
N GLY A 80 -5.61 -2.06 14.07
CA GLY A 80 -5.36 -3.45 14.45
C GLY A 80 -6.32 -4.46 13.85
N ALA A 81 -6.97 -4.14 12.72
CA ALA A 81 -7.82 -5.11 12.02
C ALA A 81 -7.04 -6.37 11.63
N ALA A 82 -7.74 -7.49 11.44
CA ALA A 82 -7.14 -8.69 10.89
C ALA A 82 -6.48 -8.39 9.53
N HIS A 83 -5.39 -9.10 9.20
CA HIS A 83 -4.64 -8.84 7.97
C HIS A 83 -5.51 -9.00 6.72
N ASP A 84 -6.40 -9.99 6.69
CA ASP A 84 -7.28 -10.21 5.55
C ASP A 84 -8.20 -9.00 5.31
N SER A 85 -8.66 -8.33 6.36
CA SER A 85 -9.59 -7.19 6.26
C SER A 85 -8.95 -5.96 5.62
N TRP A 86 -7.82 -5.45 6.13
CA TRP A 86 -7.22 -4.25 5.54
C TRP A 86 -6.59 -4.51 4.16
N ARG A 87 -6.19 -5.76 3.88
CA ARG A 87 -5.62 -6.15 2.58
C ARG A 87 -6.66 -6.20 1.47
N GLU A 88 -7.89 -6.55 1.79
CA GLU A 88 -9.02 -6.41 0.86
C GLU A 88 -9.17 -4.95 0.43
N TRP A 89 -9.20 -4.03 1.40
CA TRP A 89 -9.23 -2.59 1.12
C TRP A 89 -7.99 -2.09 0.37
N SER A 90 -6.80 -2.62 0.67
CA SER A 90 -5.60 -2.35 -0.14
C SER A 90 -5.80 -2.79 -1.60
N SER A 91 -6.46 -3.92 -1.85
CA SER A 91 -6.79 -4.33 -3.21
C SER A 91 -7.77 -3.36 -3.88
N LEU A 92 -8.76 -2.84 -3.13
CA LEU A 92 -9.66 -1.79 -3.64
C LEU A 92 -8.93 -0.47 -3.94
N THR A 93 -7.98 -0.05 -3.09
CA THR A 93 -7.11 1.11 -3.37
C THR A 93 -6.33 0.91 -4.66
N SER A 94 -5.81 -0.31 -4.90
CA SER A 94 -5.16 -0.64 -6.18
C SER A 94 -6.09 -0.45 -7.38
N TRP A 95 -7.31 -0.96 -7.31
CA TRP A 95 -8.31 -0.76 -8.38
C TRP A 95 -8.58 0.73 -8.64
N GLY A 96 -8.75 1.53 -7.59
CA GLY A 96 -8.95 2.97 -7.71
C GLY A 96 -7.75 3.68 -8.38
N SER A 97 -6.52 3.37 -7.96
CA SER A 97 -5.29 3.90 -8.56
C SER A 97 -5.19 3.53 -10.05
N ALA A 98 -5.47 2.27 -10.41
CA ALA A 98 -5.43 1.81 -11.80
C ALA A 98 -6.49 2.49 -12.68
N LEU A 99 -7.72 2.67 -12.16
CA LEU A 99 -8.80 3.37 -12.87
C LEU A 99 -8.51 4.87 -13.08
N ARG A 100 -7.71 5.46 -12.19
CA ARG A 100 -7.17 6.83 -12.32
C ARG A 100 -5.94 6.91 -13.25
N GLY A 101 -5.42 5.78 -13.70
CA GLY A 101 -4.25 5.70 -14.59
C GLY A 101 -2.90 5.65 -13.88
N ASP A 102 -2.85 5.57 -12.55
CA ASP A 102 -1.59 5.40 -11.80
C ASP A 102 -1.32 3.92 -11.51
N VAL A 103 -0.81 3.22 -12.53
CA VAL A 103 -0.51 1.77 -12.45
C VAL A 103 0.67 1.44 -11.53
N PHE A 104 1.55 2.41 -11.24
CA PHE A 104 2.68 2.20 -10.34
C PHE A 104 2.24 2.19 -8.89
N GLU A 105 1.41 3.17 -8.50
CA GLU A 105 0.78 3.18 -7.18
C GLU A 105 -0.13 1.97 -7.01
N ALA A 106 -0.92 1.64 -8.05
CA ALA A 106 -1.76 0.46 -8.04
C ALA A 106 -0.95 -0.82 -7.77
N ALA A 107 0.23 -0.97 -8.37
CA ALA A 107 1.07 -2.14 -8.17
C ALA A 107 1.48 -2.33 -6.70
N ALA A 108 1.85 -1.27 -5.99
CA ALA A 108 2.20 -1.35 -4.58
C ALA A 108 1.03 -1.88 -3.74
N TYR A 109 -0.16 -1.31 -3.93
CA TYR A 109 -1.36 -1.73 -3.20
C TYR A 109 -1.90 -3.11 -3.62
N ALA A 110 -1.72 -3.52 -4.88
CA ALA A 110 -2.06 -4.87 -5.33
C ALA A 110 -1.17 -5.92 -4.65
N VAL A 111 0.14 -5.62 -4.53
CA VAL A 111 1.10 -6.48 -3.82
C VAL A 111 0.72 -6.61 -2.35
N LEU A 112 0.41 -5.49 -1.68
CA LEU A 112 0.00 -5.48 -0.28
C LEU A 112 -1.34 -6.21 -0.08
N GLY A 113 -2.31 -5.97 -0.95
CA GLY A 113 -3.58 -6.70 -0.96
C GLY A 113 -3.44 -8.19 -1.29
N GLY A 114 -2.40 -8.56 -2.03
CA GLY A 114 -2.19 -9.91 -2.55
C GLY A 114 -3.01 -10.24 -3.80
N ASP A 115 -3.51 -9.23 -4.51
CA ASP A 115 -4.31 -9.38 -5.73
C ASP A 115 -3.41 -9.52 -6.98
N TRP A 116 -2.79 -10.70 -7.11
CA TRP A 116 -1.86 -11.00 -8.21
C TRP A 116 -2.54 -11.17 -9.57
N GLU A 117 -3.85 -11.42 -9.60
CA GLU A 117 -4.60 -11.52 -10.85
C GLU A 117 -4.86 -10.13 -11.43
N HIS A 118 -5.31 -9.18 -10.59
CA HIS A 118 -5.43 -7.78 -10.98
C HIS A 118 -4.09 -7.19 -11.42
N LEU A 119 -3.02 -7.43 -10.65
CA LEU A 119 -1.69 -6.93 -10.96
C LEU A 119 -1.19 -7.37 -12.35
N ARG A 120 -1.40 -8.65 -12.70
CA ARG A 120 -1.00 -9.20 -14.01
C ARG A 120 -1.80 -8.63 -15.18
N ALA A 121 -2.94 -8.00 -14.93
CA ALA A 121 -3.76 -7.37 -15.96
C ALA A 121 -3.36 -5.90 -16.23
N PHE A 122 -2.41 -5.32 -15.48
CA PHE A 122 -1.98 -3.95 -15.73
C PHE A 122 -1.29 -3.79 -17.09
N PRO A 123 -1.58 -2.69 -17.80
CA PRO A 123 -0.86 -2.37 -19.02
C PRO A 123 0.62 -2.10 -18.71
N PRO A 124 1.54 -2.29 -19.67
CA PRO A 124 2.91 -1.83 -19.52
C PRO A 124 2.94 -0.35 -19.15
N PRO A 125 3.82 0.05 -18.23
CA PRO A 125 3.86 1.42 -17.78
C PRO A 125 4.45 2.32 -18.86
N SER A 126 4.12 3.60 -18.81
CA SER A 126 4.66 4.62 -19.70
C SER A 126 5.50 5.64 -18.93
N GLY A 127 6.65 6.00 -19.51
CA GLY A 127 7.53 7.04 -19.00
C GLY A 127 8.44 6.62 -17.83
N PRO A 128 9.43 7.45 -17.51
CA PRO A 128 10.27 7.30 -16.33
C PRO A 128 9.46 7.49 -15.05
N GLN A 129 9.89 6.85 -13.96
CA GLN A 129 9.32 6.98 -12.62
C GLN A 129 10.43 6.93 -11.56
N PRO A 130 10.13 7.41 -10.33
CA PRO A 130 11.02 7.24 -9.19
C PRO A 130 11.46 5.77 -8.99
N PRO A 131 12.67 5.54 -8.43
CA PRO A 131 13.20 4.20 -8.20
C PRO A 131 12.26 3.29 -7.37
N SER A 132 11.59 3.82 -6.34
CA SER A 132 10.67 3.06 -5.49
C SER A 132 9.54 2.39 -6.27
N ARG A 133 8.85 3.16 -7.13
CA ARG A 133 7.78 2.71 -8.03
C ARG A 133 8.28 1.68 -9.04
N THR A 134 9.40 1.98 -9.68
CA THR A 134 9.96 1.12 -10.72
C THR A 134 10.44 -0.23 -10.16
N VAL A 135 11.09 -0.22 -8.98
CA VAL A 135 11.58 -1.44 -8.34
C VAL A 135 10.41 -2.35 -7.91
N VAL A 136 9.36 -1.81 -7.30
CA VAL A 136 8.16 -2.58 -6.97
C VAL A 136 7.54 -3.18 -8.23
N TRP A 137 7.36 -2.39 -9.29
CA TRP A 137 6.85 -2.87 -10.57
C TRP A 137 7.68 -4.04 -11.14
N GLN A 138 8.99 -3.84 -11.27
CA GLN A 138 9.88 -4.84 -11.85
C GLN A 138 9.92 -6.14 -11.03
N LEU A 139 9.96 -6.03 -9.70
CA LEU A 139 9.95 -7.20 -8.82
C LEU A 139 8.61 -7.94 -8.85
N ALA A 140 7.49 -7.22 -8.98
CA ALA A 140 6.17 -7.83 -8.95
C ALA A 140 5.76 -8.49 -10.29
N LEU A 141 6.13 -7.87 -11.42
CA LEU A 141 5.71 -8.29 -12.75
C LEU A 141 6.84 -8.87 -13.61
N GLY A 142 8.10 -8.80 -13.17
CA GLY A 142 9.26 -9.31 -13.91
C GLY A 142 9.51 -8.60 -15.24
N SER A 143 8.90 -7.43 -15.47
CA SER A 143 8.99 -6.66 -16.72
C SER A 143 9.75 -5.36 -16.52
N GLY A 144 10.65 -5.05 -17.46
CA GLY A 144 11.60 -3.93 -17.39
C GLY A 144 10.97 -2.57 -17.67
N ALA A 145 10.15 -2.06 -16.76
CA ALA A 145 9.84 -0.64 -16.71
C ALA A 145 11.16 0.15 -16.70
N PRO A 146 11.35 1.16 -17.56
CA PRO A 146 12.61 1.88 -17.63
C PRO A 146 12.90 2.55 -16.28
N LEU A 147 14.06 2.23 -15.70
CA LEU A 147 14.56 2.94 -14.53
C LEU A 147 15.09 4.29 -14.98
N ASP A 148 14.60 5.36 -14.37
CA ASP A 148 15.24 6.67 -14.45
C ASP A 148 16.38 6.69 -13.45
N THR A 149 17.52 6.10 -13.84
CA THR A 149 18.71 6.13 -12.99
C THR A 149 19.54 7.34 -13.31
N GLU A 150 19.88 8.12 -12.29
CA GLU A 150 20.86 9.18 -12.45
C GLU A 150 22.25 8.60 -12.76
N ALA A 151 23.11 9.38 -13.44
CA ALA A 151 24.48 8.94 -13.73
C ALA A 151 25.31 8.68 -12.45
N ASN A 152 24.90 9.26 -11.31
CA ASN A 152 25.49 9.04 -10.01
C ASN A 152 24.37 8.93 -8.95
N PRO A 153 23.80 7.74 -8.75
CA PRO A 153 22.65 7.55 -7.88
C PRO A 153 23.00 7.91 -6.43
N ASP A 154 22.06 8.54 -5.72
CA ASP A 154 22.21 8.81 -4.30
C ASP A 154 22.13 7.52 -3.45
N GLU A 155 22.22 7.63 -2.12
CA GLU A 155 22.17 6.47 -1.23
C GLU A 155 20.80 5.77 -1.26
N LEU A 156 19.71 6.53 -1.39
CA LEU A 156 18.35 6.01 -1.41
C LEU A 156 18.09 5.23 -2.71
N GLU A 157 18.49 5.78 -3.85
CA GLU A 157 18.43 5.12 -5.15
C GLU A 157 19.29 3.86 -5.18
N LYS A 158 20.53 3.92 -4.69
CA LYS A 158 21.40 2.72 -4.54
C LYS A 158 20.73 1.64 -3.69
N THR A 159 20.01 2.02 -2.65
CA THR A 159 19.28 1.10 -1.77
C THR A 159 18.15 0.41 -2.52
N TRP A 160 17.35 1.15 -3.28
CA TRP A 160 16.30 0.58 -4.15
C TRP A 160 16.87 -0.38 -5.21
N LEU A 161 17.95 0.01 -5.89
CA LEU A 161 18.61 -0.85 -6.87
C LEU A 161 19.21 -2.11 -6.23
N SER A 162 19.68 -2.03 -4.98
CA SER A 162 20.15 -3.18 -4.21
C SER A 162 19.02 -4.18 -3.92
N LEU A 163 17.80 -3.71 -3.61
CA LEU A 163 16.63 -4.56 -3.43
C LEU A 163 16.24 -5.28 -4.73
N LEU A 164 16.22 -4.54 -5.84
CA LEU A 164 15.92 -5.09 -7.17
C LEU A 164 16.86 -6.24 -7.54
N ALA A 165 18.16 -6.11 -7.22
CA ALA A 165 19.15 -7.15 -7.49
C ALA A 165 19.11 -8.32 -6.49
N SER A 166 18.97 -8.02 -5.19
CA SER A 166 19.11 -9.02 -4.12
C SER A 166 17.89 -9.94 -3.97
N ILE A 167 16.68 -9.41 -4.16
CA ILE A 167 15.43 -10.17 -3.92
C ILE A 167 15.27 -11.37 -4.88
N PRO A 168 15.42 -11.22 -6.22
CA PRO A 168 15.31 -12.35 -7.13
C PRO A 168 16.37 -13.43 -6.89
N LEU A 169 17.58 -13.03 -6.48
CA LEU A 169 18.70 -13.90 -6.17
C LEU A 169 18.65 -14.51 -4.76
N ARG A 170 17.65 -14.13 -3.94
CA ARG A 170 17.49 -14.57 -2.54
C ARG A 170 18.71 -14.24 -1.67
N GLU A 171 19.37 -13.12 -1.93
CA GLU A 171 20.48 -12.59 -1.13
C GLU A 171 19.95 -11.93 0.16
N HIS A 172 19.37 -12.73 1.06
CA HIS A 172 18.57 -12.25 2.20
C HIS A 172 19.30 -11.27 3.13
N GLU A 173 20.61 -11.44 3.34
CA GLU A 173 21.40 -10.51 4.17
C GLU A 173 21.49 -9.12 3.53
N ARG A 174 21.70 -9.07 2.20
CA ARG A 174 21.75 -7.82 1.44
C ARG A 174 20.37 -7.18 1.34
N THR A 175 19.31 -7.99 1.17
CA THR A 175 17.94 -7.52 1.22
C THR A 175 17.62 -6.89 2.58
N GLU A 176 17.97 -7.55 3.69
CA GLU A 176 17.73 -6.99 5.03
C GLU A 176 18.51 -5.69 5.27
N ALA A 177 19.76 -5.62 4.84
CA ALA A 177 20.57 -4.41 4.96
C ALA A 177 19.93 -3.23 4.21
N ALA A 178 19.47 -3.44 2.98
CA ALA A 178 18.80 -2.40 2.20
C ALA A 178 17.44 -1.99 2.82
N LEU A 179 16.66 -2.95 3.33
CA LEU A 179 15.42 -2.64 4.06
C LEU A 179 15.67 -1.82 5.32
N LYS A 180 16.75 -2.10 6.06
CA LYS A 180 17.17 -1.29 7.22
C LYS A 180 17.49 0.15 6.81
N THR A 181 18.26 0.34 5.74
CA THR A 181 18.55 1.69 5.22
C THR A 181 17.27 2.45 4.84
N LEU A 182 16.29 1.79 4.22
CA LEU A 182 14.99 2.44 3.93
C LEU A 182 14.22 2.82 5.20
N VAL A 183 14.18 1.93 6.21
CA VAL A 183 13.55 2.23 7.50
C VAL A 183 14.25 3.41 8.17
N ASP A 184 15.58 3.38 8.27
CA ASP A 184 16.36 4.42 8.94
C ASP A 184 16.14 5.78 8.27
N PHE A 185 16.08 5.82 6.93
CA PHE A 185 15.74 7.03 6.18
C PHE A 185 14.33 7.55 6.54
N TRP A 186 13.30 6.73 6.39
CA TRP A 186 11.92 7.19 6.57
C TRP A 186 11.55 7.50 8.02
N THR A 187 12.08 6.75 8.98
CA THR A 187 11.84 7.00 10.41
C THR A 187 12.60 8.22 10.93
N LEU A 188 13.66 8.65 10.25
CA LEU A 188 14.36 9.90 10.53
C LEU A 188 13.65 11.11 9.90
N GLU A 189 13.14 10.96 8.68
CA GLU A 189 12.44 12.03 7.95
C GLU A 189 11.03 12.30 8.54
N ASP A 190 10.38 11.27 9.10
CA ASP A 190 9.07 11.39 9.73
C ASP A 190 9.13 10.99 11.21
N GLU A 191 9.32 11.98 12.09
CA GLU A 191 9.29 11.79 13.55
C GLU A 191 7.95 11.22 14.06
N GLN A 192 6.90 11.27 13.24
CA GLN A 192 5.54 10.84 13.54
C GLN A 192 5.14 9.57 12.79
N TRP A 193 6.09 8.84 12.18
CA TRP A 193 5.82 7.65 11.36
C TRP A 193 4.95 6.57 12.05
N ASP A 194 4.98 6.54 13.38
CA ASP A 194 4.23 5.58 14.20
C ASP A 194 2.91 6.13 14.75
N LEU A 195 2.64 7.42 14.54
CA LEU A 195 1.40 8.06 14.94
C LEU A 195 0.31 7.84 13.87
N PHE A 196 -0.90 7.56 14.32
CA PHE A 196 -2.08 7.61 13.46
C PHE A 196 -2.74 8.99 13.58
N GLU A 197 -2.81 9.67 12.43
CA GLU A 197 -3.50 10.95 12.28
C GLU A 197 -4.78 10.75 11.45
N PRO A 198 -5.94 11.25 11.92
CA PRO A 198 -7.15 11.29 11.10
C PRO A 198 -6.87 12.00 9.78
N HIS A 199 -7.30 11.40 8.66
CA HIS A 199 -7.01 11.86 7.30
C HIS A 199 -5.53 11.87 6.89
N GLY A 200 -4.62 11.40 7.75
CA GLY A 200 -3.20 11.19 7.46
C GLY A 200 -2.96 9.84 6.77
N TYR A 201 -3.49 9.67 5.56
CA TYR A 201 -3.35 8.45 4.78
C TYR A 201 -2.41 8.61 3.56
N PRO A 202 -1.62 7.58 3.21
CA PRO A 202 -1.49 6.30 3.91
C PRO A 202 -0.73 6.41 5.24
N CYS A 203 -1.08 5.58 6.23
CA CYS A 203 -0.37 5.52 7.53
C CYS A 203 0.90 4.63 7.52
N PHE A 204 1.40 4.31 6.31
CA PHE A 204 2.63 3.58 6.03
C PHE A 204 3.09 3.90 4.61
N ASP A 205 4.38 3.74 4.32
CA ASP A 205 4.89 3.88 2.95
C ASP A 205 4.51 2.63 2.12
N PRO A 206 3.64 2.76 1.08
CA PRO A 206 3.14 1.61 0.34
C PRO A 206 4.24 0.92 -0.47
N HIS A 207 5.25 1.64 -0.96
CA HIS A 207 6.30 1.06 -1.79
C HIS A 207 7.32 0.29 -0.97
N VAL A 208 7.74 0.84 0.17
CA VAL A 208 8.64 0.16 1.11
C VAL A 208 7.95 -1.10 1.64
N CYS A 209 6.67 -1.01 2.01
CA CYS A 209 5.93 -2.18 2.47
C CYS A 209 5.71 -3.20 1.34
N ALA A 210 5.42 -2.77 0.10
CA ALA A 210 5.26 -3.67 -1.04
C ALA A 210 6.56 -4.42 -1.38
N VAL A 211 7.72 -3.76 -1.33
CA VAL A 211 9.00 -4.44 -1.59
C VAL A 211 9.35 -5.46 -0.50
N VAL A 212 9.00 -5.20 0.75
CA VAL A 212 9.10 -6.19 1.84
C VAL A 212 8.20 -7.39 1.57
N ALA A 213 6.96 -7.15 1.15
CA ALA A 213 6.01 -8.18 0.77
C ALA A 213 6.58 -9.08 -0.35
N LEU A 214 7.17 -8.46 -1.39
CA LEU A 214 7.84 -9.18 -2.48
C LEU A 214 9.05 -9.97 -1.96
N ALA A 215 9.90 -9.37 -1.13
CA ALA A 215 11.02 -10.08 -0.51
C ALA A 215 10.54 -11.30 0.28
N TYR A 216 9.48 -11.14 1.10
CA TYR A 216 8.92 -12.22 1.93
C TYR A 216 8.37 -13.37 1.08
N ARG A 217 7.72 -13.06 -0.05
CA ARG A 217 7.30 -14.04 -1.08
C ARG A 217 8.48 -14.77 -1.71
N HIS A 218 9.62 -14.10 -1.86
CA HIS A 218 10.88 -14.69 -2.32
C HIS A 218 11.67 -15.45 -1.24
N GLY A 219 11.09 -15.65 -0.05
CA GLY A 219 11.65 -16.47 1.03
C GLY A 219 12.45 -15.67 2.07
N TYR A 220 12.55 -14.35 1.94
CA TYR A 220 13.16 -13.51 2.97
C TYR A 220 12.41 -13.65 4.30
N ARG A 221 13.15 -13.84 5.38
CA ARG A 221 12.65 -13.85 6.75
C ARG A 221 13.54 -12.96 7.61
N PRO A 222 13.01 -11.88 8.21
CA PRO A 222 13.83 -10.95 8.96
C PRO A 222 14.50 -11.59 10.18
N ARG A 223 15.81 -11.41 10.34
CA ARG A 223 16.59 -11.98 11.45
C ARG A 223 17.03 -10.93 12.45
N ALA A 224 17.45 -9.75 11.99
CA ALA A 224 18.08 -8.74 12.82
C ALA A 224 17.45 -7.34 12.68
N LEU A 225 16.16 -7.26 12.33
CA LEU A 225 15.39 -6.02 12.45
C LEU A 225 15.14 -5.68 13.92
N THR A 226 15.29 -4.38 14.25
CA THR A 226 14.82 -3.79 15.51
C THR A 226 13.30 -3.84 15.58
N ASP A 227 12.73 -3.61 16.77
CA ASP A 227 11.27 -3.61 16.94
C ASP A 227 10.61 -2.50 16.11
N ASP A 228 11.20 -1.30 16.07
CA ASP A 228 10.71 -0.19 15.25
C ASP A 228 10.73 -0.53 13.75
N ALA A 229 11.83 -1.10 13.26
CA ALA A 229 11.92 -1.54 11.87
C ALA A 229 10.90 -2.64 11.55
N ARG A 230 10.64 -3.57 12.48
CA ARG A 230 9.60 -4.58 12.31
C ARG A 230 8.21 -3.95 12.23
N ARG A 231 7.91 -2.97 13.09
CA ARG A 231 6.62 -2.27 13.09
C ARG A 231 6.43 -1.40 11.85
N PHE A 232 7.48 -0.72 11.40
CA PHE A 232 7.45 0.06 10.16
C PHE A 232 7.15 -0.83 8.95
N LEU A 233 7.83 -1.98 8.86
CA LEU A 233 7.72 -2.92 7.73
C LEU A 233 6.55 -3.92 7.87
N ASP A 234 5.79 -3.88 8.97
CA ASP A 234 4.72 -4.84 9.29
C ASP A 234 3.68 -5.01 8.17
N PRO A 235 3.22 -3.96 7.43
CA PRO A 235 2.26 -4.16 6.35
C PRO A 235 2.79 -5.11 5.27
N GLY A 236 4.10 -5.10 5.00
CA GLY A 236 4.76 -6.01 4.06
C GLY A 236 5.07 -7.39 4.64
N LEU A 237 5.28 -7.50 5.95
CA LEU A 237 5.56 -8.77 6.65
C LEU A 237 4.28 -9.56 6.97
N ALA A 238 3.13 -8.89 6.98
CA ALA A 238 1.79 -9.42 7.21
C ALA A 238 1.27 -10.42 6.15
N LEU A 239 2.06 -10.74 5.11
CA LEU A 239 1.64 -11.62 4.05
C LEU A 239 1.48 -13.07 4.52
N ARG A 240 0.30 -13.65 4.28
CA ARG A 240 0.18 -15.10 4.09
C ARG A 240 0.87 -15.46 2.79
N LEU A 241 1.88 -16.34 2.85
CA LEU A 241 2.33 -17.01 1.64
C LEU A 241 1.17 -17.86 1.12
N PRO A 242 0.83 -17.82 -0.18
CA PRO A 242 -0.01 -18.86 -0.74
C PRO A 242 0.65 -20.21 -0.47
N GLU A 243 -0.12 -21.18 0.00
CA GLU A 243 0.34 -22.56 0.12
C GLU A 243 0.85 -23.02 -1.25
N ALA A 244 2.07 -23.58 -1.27
CA ALA A 244 2.75 -24.03 -2.48
C ALA A 244 2.15 -25.33 -3.03
#